data_AF-A0A1R4JRK2-F1
#
_entry.id   AF-A0A1R4JRK2-F1
#
_cell.length_a   1.000
_cell.length_b   1.000
_cell.length_c   1.000
_cell.angle_alpha   90.00
_cell.angle_beta   90.00
_cell.angle_gamma   90.00
#
_symmetry.space_group_name_H-M   'P 1'
#
loop_
_entity.id
_entity.type
_entity.pdbx_description
1 polymer ?
#
loop_
_entity_poly.entity_id
_entity_poly.type
_entity_poly.pdbx_seq_one_letter_code
_entity_poly.pdbx_strand_id
1 'polypeptide(L)'
;MSTPSSHVSAGDADSAAEVAKIDVVRGTPTEEEVAALIAAVSDAYMHETSEAVAEEPHVSAWRQTQRGLRRPLRRDIPWGRYFG
;
A
#
# COMPACT_ATOMS: atom_id res chain seq x y z
N MET A 1 47.84 2.23 15.25
CA MET A 1 47.11 2.83 14.11
C MET A 1 46.64 1.69 13.21
N SER A 2 45.44 1.83 12.65
CA SER A 2 44.69 0.93 11.74
C SER A 2 43.48 0.20 12.38
N THR A 3 42.38 0.94 12.48
CA THR A 3 41.03 0.49 12.05
C THR A 3 40.86 0.89 10.57
N PRO A 4 39.88 0.39 9.78
CA PRO A 4 38.61 -0.21 10.21
C PRO A 4 38.16 -1.44 9.39
N SER A 5 37.11 -2.13 9.84
CA SER A 5 36.09 -2.62 8.91
C SER A 5 34.75 -2.72 9.62
N SER A 6 33.86 -1.83 9.21
CA SER A 6 32.48 -1.68 9.62
C SER A 6 31.69 -2.91 9.19
N HIS A 7 30.98 -3.55 10.12
CA HIS A 7 29.84 -4.38 9.74
C HIS A 7 28.65 -3.43 9.65
N VAL A 8 28.14 -3.19 8.44
CA VAL A 8 26.81 -2.63 8.29
C VAL A 8 25.84 -3.71 8.74
N SER A 9 25.23 -3.47 9.90
CA SER A 9 23.96 -4.10 10.26
C SER A 9 22.87 -3.25 9.61
N ALA A 10 22.34 -3.72 8.49
CA ALA A 10 21.13 -3.18 7.88
C ALA A 10 20.19 -4.37 7.68
N GLY A 11 19.45 -4.70 8.72
CA GLY A 11 18.60 -5.88 8.71
C GLY A 11 17.77 -5.94 9.97
N ASP A 12 16.98 -4.90 10.23
CA ASP A 12 15.70 -5.07 10.91
C ASP A 12 14.88 -3.78 10.80
N ALA A 13 13.59 -3.94 10.50
CA ALA A 13 12.56 -2.92 10.37
C ALA A 13 12.45 -2.18 9.02
N ASP A 14 12.29 -2.94 7.94
CA ASP A 14 11.14 -2.68 7.06
C ASP A 14 10.24 -3.91 7.19
N SER A 15 8.94 -3.72 7.41
CA SER A 15 7.99 -4.85 7.48
C SER A 15 8.23 -5.69 6.23
N ALA A 16 8.38 -7.01 6.34
CA ALA A 16 8.67 -7.87 5.18
C ALA A 16 7.66 -7.56 4.06
N ALA A 17 8.03 -6.63 3.17
CA ALA A 17 7.32 -6.34 1.96
C ALA A 17 7.28 -7.69 1.29
N GLU A 18 6.09 -8.19 1.01
CA GLU A 18 5.91 -9.49 0.37
C GLU A 18 6.70 -9.43 -0.95
N VAL A 19 7.92 -9.96 -0.94
CA VAL A 19 8.84 -9.81 -2.07
C VAL A 19 8.27 -10.67 -3.19
N ALA A 20 7.93 -10.05 -4.31
CA ALA A 20 7.40 -10.75 -5.46
C ALA A 20 8.39 -11.83 -5.92
N LYS A 21 8.00 -13.11 -5.81
CA LYS A 21 8.83 -14.25 -6.19
C LYS A 21 8.54 -14.65 -7.64
N ILE A 22 9.59 -14.72 -8.46
CA ILE A 22 9.52 -15.15 -9.86
C ILE A 22 10.39 -16.40 -10.02
N ASP A 23 9.78 -17.53 -10.36
CA ASP A 23 10.47 -18.80 -10.62
C ASP A 23 10.41 -19.15 -12.11
N VAL A 24 11.56 -19.38 -12.75
CA VAL A 24 11.63 -19.85 -14.14
C VAL A 24 11.56 -21.38 -14.15
N VAL A 25 10.42 -21.93 -14.61
CA VAL A 25 10.18 -23.38 -14.61
C VAL A 25 10.85 -24.09 -15.80
N ARG A 26 11.10 -23.37 -16.90
CA ARG A 26 11.68 -23.93 -18.13
C ARG A 26 12.41 -22.86 -18.95
N GLY A 27 13.47 -23.28 -19.63
CA GLY A 27 14.27 -22.41 -20.50
C GLY A 27 15.36 -21.67 -19.74
N THR A 28 16.13 -20.87 -20.47
CA THR A 28 17.20 -20.02 -19.93
C THR A 28 17.01 -18.63 -20.51
N PRO A 29 16.18 -17.77 -19.89
CA PRO A 29 15.95 -16.43 -20.40
C PRO A 29 17.24 -15.62 -20.37
N THR A 30 17.37 -14.67 -21.30
CA THR A 30 18.50 -13.75 -21.29
C THR A 30 18.35 -12.69 -20.19
N GLU A 31 19.43 -12.00 -19.86
CA GLU A 31 19.40 -10.92 -18.86
C GLU A 31 18.46 -9.79 -19.30
N GLU A 32 18.40 -9.50 -20.59
CA GLU A 32 17.52 -8.49 -21.17
C GLU A 32 16.04 -8.87 -21.03
N GLU A 33 15.71 -10.15 -21.22
CA GLU A 33 14.33 -10.64 -21.06
C GLU A 33 13.89 -10.59 -19.59
N VAL A 34 14.78 -10.94 -18.66
CA VAL A 34 14.51 -10.81 -17.21
C VAL A 34 14.31 -9.35 -16.83
N ALA A 35 15.14 -8.44 -17.33
CA ALA A 35 14.99 -7.01 -17.09
C ALA A 35 13.66 -6.47 -17.63
N ALA A 36 13.28 -6.87 -18.85
CA ALA A 36 12.01 -6.48 -19.46
C ALA A 36 10.80 -6.99 -18.64
N LEU A 37 10.86 -8.23 -18.14
CA LEU A 37 9.82 -8.80 -17.30
C LEU A 37 9.66 -8.03 -15.98
N ILE A 38 10.77 -7.75 -15.29
CA ILE A 38 10.76 -7.01 -14.02
C ILE A 38 10.18 -5.60 -14.24
N ALA A 39 10.59 -4.92 -15.32
CA ALA A 39 10.08 -3.59 -15.65
C ALA A 39 8.56 -3.61 -15.88
N ALA A 40 8.05 -4.56 -16.67
CA ALA A 40 6.62 -4.67 -16.96
C ALA A 40 5.79 -4.97 -15.71
N VAL A 41 6.25 -5.88 -14.84
CA VAL A 41 5.55 -6.21 -13.58
C VAL A 41 5.56 -5.01 -12.64
N SER A 42 6.71 -4.33 -12.51
CA SER A 42 6.83 -3.16 -11.66
C SER A 42 5.91 -2.03 -12.12
N ASP A 43 5.84 -1.77 -13.43
CA ASP A 43 4.94 -0.76 -14.01
C ASP A 43 3.47 -1.07 -13.73
N ALA A 44 3.05 -2.33 -13.90
CA ALA A 44 1.69 -2.75 -13.57
C ALA A 44 1.36 -2.56 -12.08
N TYR A 45 2.27 -2.93 -11.17
CA TYR A 45 2.11 -2.71 -9.74
C TYR A 45 2.05 -1.22 -9.39
N MET A 46 2.88 -0.38 -10.01
CA MET A 46 2.87 1.06 -9.78
C MET A 46 1.56 1.69 -10.27
N HIS A 47 1.06 1.26 -11.43
CA HIS A 47 -0.23 1.70 -11.95
C HIS A 47 -1.37 1.34 -10.99
N GLU A 48 -1.45 0.08 -10.58
CA GLU A 48 -2.48 -0.38 -9.63
C GLU A 48 -2.40 0.37 -8.29
N THR A 49 -1.19 0.54 -7.75
CA THR A 49 -0.98 1.28 -6.49
C THR A 49 -1.39 2.75 -6.63
N SER A 50 -1.16 3.36 -7.79
CA SER A 50 -1.53 4.76 -8.03
C SER A 50 -3.05 4.96 -8.11
N GLU A 51 -3.78 3.94 -8.58
CA GLU A 51 -5.25 3.95 -8.64
C GLU A 51 -5.89 3.54 -7.30
N ALA A 52 -5.17 2.76 -6.48
CA ALA A 52 -5.59 2.35 -5.16
C ALA A 52 -5.52 3.50 -4.14
N VAL A 53 -6.37 4.51 -4.31
CA VAL A 53 -6.55 5.58 -3.34
C VAL A 53 -7.64 5.16 -2.35
N ALA A 54 -7.23 4.71 -1.16
CA ALA A 54 -8.16 4.65 -0.04
C ALA A 54 -8.62 6.08 0.28
N GLU A 55 -9.93 6.32 0.32
CA GLU A 55 -10.46 7.63 0.69
C GLU A 55 -10.07 7.92 2.15
N GLU A 56 -9.19 8.91 2.36
CA GLU A 56 -8.83 9.33 3.70
C GLU A 56 -10.10 9.81 4.44
N PRO A 57 -10.29 9.43 5.71
CA PRO A 57 -11.47 9.83 6.46
C PRO A 57 -11.46 11.35 6.69
N HIS A 58 -12.12 12.08 5.81
CA HIS A 58 -12.21 13.54 5.90
C HIS A 58 -13.40 13.96 6.78
N VAL A 59 -13.13 14.86 7.74
CA VAL A 59 -14.18 15.48 8.55
C VAL A 59 -14.57 16.79 7.87
N SER A 60 -15.81 16.89 7.39
CA SER A 60 -16.28 18.11 6.72
C SER A 60 -16.20 19.34 7.64
N ALA A 61 -15.94 20.51 7.06
CA ALA A 61 -15.91 21.78 7.81
C ALA A 61 -17.21 22.05 8.58
N TRP A 62 -18.36 21.64 8.03
CA TRP A 62 -19.65 21.68 8.71
C TRP A 62 -19.70 20.76 9.96
N ARG A 63 -19.16 19.54 9.86
CA ARG A 63 -19.08 18.60 10.99
C ARG A 63 -18.13 19.12 12.08
N GLN A 64 -17.06 19.80 11.71
CA GLN A 64 -16.14 20.45 12.67
C GLN A 64 -16.78 21.65 13.38
N THR A 65 -17.59 22.44 12.67
CA THR A 65 -18.20 23.67 13.19
C THR A 65 -19.55 23.45 13.88
N GLN A 66 -20.12 22.24 13.79
CA GLN A 66 -21.37 21.89 14.47
C GLN A 66 -21.19 21.92 16.00
N ARG A 67 -21.48 23.08 16.59
CA ARG A 67 -21.54 23.25 18.05
C ARG A 67 -22.67 22.40 18.59
N GLY A 68 -22.30 21.37 19.36
CA GLY A 68 -23.04 20.39 20.21
C GLY A 68 -24.57 20.37 20.34
N LEU A 69 -25.36 20.85 19.39
CA LEU A 69 -26.82 20.90 19.50
C LEU A 69 -27.48 19.56 19.15
N ARG A 70 -26.78 18.66 18.42
CA ARG A 70 -27.29 17.33 18.04
C ARG A 70 -26.17 16.30 17.91
N ARG A 71 -26.45 15.05 18.30
CA ARG A 71 -25.55 13.90 18.09
C ARG A 71 -25.50 13.59 16.58
N PRO A 72 -24.31 13.38 15.98
CA PRO A 72 -24.20 13.04 14.56
C PRO A 72 -24.88 11.70 14.25
N LEU A 73 -25.44 11.61 13.05
CA LEU A 73 -26.10 10.40 12.55
C LEU A 73 -25.10 9.23 12.49
N ARG A 74 -25.46 8.09 13.09
CA ARG A 74 -24.64 6.88 13.10
C ARG A 74 -24.68 6.19 11.74
N ARG A 75 -23.53 6.20 11.06
CA ARG A 75 -23.34 5.66 9.70
C ARG A 75 -22.88 4.21 9.70
N ASP A 76 -22.47 3.73 10.87
CA ASP A 76 -22.02 2.36 11.16
C ASP A 76 -23.18 1.40 11.43
N ILE A 77 -24.42 1.89 11.37
CA ILE A 77 -25.63 1.09 11.44
C ILE A 77 -26.09 0.83 10.00
N PRO A 78 -26.24 -0.44 9.56
CA PRO A 78 -26.78 -0.73 8.24
C PRO A 78 -28.18 -0.14 8.10
N TRP A 79 -28.57 0.26 6.88
CA TRP A 79 -29.90 0.79 6.58
C TRP A 79 -30.98 -0.31 6.76
N GLY A 80 -31.34 -0.58 8.01
CA GLY A 80 -32.41 -1.51 8.36
C GLY A 80 -33.79 -0.86 8.34
N ARG A 81 -34.82 -1.69 8.18
CA ARG A 81 -36.28 -1.55 8.44
C ARG A 81 -37.05 -0.28 8.06
N TYR A 82 -36.46 0.71 7.39
CA TYR A 82 -37.17 1.88 6.84
C TYR A 82 -37.45 1.75 5.33
N PHE A 83 -37.83 0.55 4.89
CA PHE A 83 -38.58 0.35 3.65
C PHE A 83 -40.01 -0.02 4.05
N GLY A 84 -40.92 0.94 3.95
CA GLY A 84 -42.33 0.84 4.34
C GLY A 84 -42.96 2.21 4.44
#